data_AF-A0A3M5KZA1-F1
#
_entry.id   AF-A0A3M5KZA1-F1
#
_cell.length_a   1.000
_cell.length_b   1.000
_cell.length_c   1.000
_cell.angle_alpha   90.00
_cell.angle_beta   90.00
_cell.angle_gamma   90.00
#
_symmetry.space_group_name_H-M   'P 1'
#
loop_
_entity.id
_entity.type
_entity.pdbx_description
1 polymer ?
#
loop_
_entity_poly.entity_id
_entity_poly.type
_entity_poly.pdbx_seq_one_letter_code
_entity_poly.pdbx_strand_id
1 'polypeptide(L)'
;HTAVDLETLRGHLQQQLPEYMVPAIYVLLEAMPLTSNGKLDRKALPAPDGDALISRGYEAPQGEIEEQIAVIWQDLLGVEQ
;
A
#
# COMPACT_ATOMS: atom_id res chain seq x y z
N HIS A 1 17.40 -12.77 5.55
CA HIS A 1 17.19 -11.69 4.58
C HIS A 1 16.94 -10.39 5.33
N THR A 2 17.56 -9.28 4.92
CA THR A 2 17.32 -7.97 5.54
C THR A 2 15.89 -7.57 5.21
N ALA A 3 15.06 -7.33 6.23
CA ALA A 3 13.74 -6.78 6.04
C ALA A 3 13.88 -5.40 5.38
N VAL A 4 13.29 -5.23 4.20
CA VAL A 4 13.24 -3.92 3.54
C VAL A 4 12.18 -3.10 4.27
N ASP A 5 12.59 -1.98 4.86
CA ASP A 5 11.65 -1.02 5.42
C ASP A 5 10.96 -0.25 4.29
N LEU A 6 9.65 -0.49 4.15
CA LEU A 6 8.81 0.11 3.11
C LEU A 6 8.66 1.63 3.29
N GLU A 7 8.70 2.14 4.51
CA GLU A 7 8.62 3.58 4.77
C GLU A 7 9.85 4.30 4.23
N THR A 8 11.04 3.77 4.52
CA THR A 8 12.30 4.27 3.96
C THR A 8 12.30 4.24 2.43
N LEU A 9 11.83 3.16 1.80
CA LEU A 9 11.75 3.05 0.34
C LEU A 9 10.79 4.10 -0.26
N ARG A 10 9.61 4.25 0.32
CA ARG A 10 8.62 5.25 -0.10
C ARG A 10 9.17 6.66 0.04
N GLY A 11 9.79 6.98 1.17
CA GLY A 11 10.41 8.28 1.43
C GLY A 11 11.50 8.61 0.41
N HIS A 12 12.32 7.63 0.02
CA HIS A 12 13.32 7.80 -1.03
C HIS A 12 12.71 8.11 -2.41
N LEU A 13 11.60 7.44 -2.77
CA LEU A 13 10.90 7.67 -4.03
C LEU A 13 10.21 9.05 -4.08
N GLN A 14 9.65 9.53 -2.96
CA GLN A 14 9.02 10.85 -2.87
C GLN A 14 9.99 12.01 -3.16
N GLN A 15 11.29 11.82 -2.92
CA GLN A 15 12.31 12.83 -3.25
C GLN A 15 12.68 12.86 -4.73
N GLN A 16 12.33 11.83 -5.50
CA GLN A 16 12.73 11.66 -6.89
C GLN A 16 11.58 11.68 -7.88
N LEU A 17 10.36 11.38 -7.41
CA LEU A 17 9.18 11.24 -8.23
C LEU A 17 8.11 12.25 -7.81
N PRO A 18 7.34 12.79 -8.77
CA PRO A 18 6.08 13.48 -8.46
C PRO A 18 5.14 12.57 -7.65
N GLU A 19 4.30 13.16 -6.80
CA GLU A 19 3.43 12.42 -5.87
C GLU A 19 2.58 11.34 -6.55
N TYR A 20 2.01 11.64 -7.72
CA TYR A 20 1.16 10.72 -8.48
C TYR A 20 1.91 9.52 -9.08
N MET A 21 3.25 9.51 -9.06
CA MET A 21 4.08 8.41 -9.52
C MET A 21 4.62 7.54 -8.37
N VAL A 22 4.42 7.95 -7.12
CA VAL A 22 4.86 7.18 -5.95
C VAL A 22 3.85 6.04 -5.74
N PRO A 23 4.29 4.76 -5.75
CA PRO A 23 3.37 3.64 -5.54
C PRO A 23 2.71 3.70 -4.16
N ALA A 24 1.41 3.43 -4.12
CA ALA A 24 0.65 3.28 -2.88
C ALA A 24 0.84 1.89 -2.24
N ILE A 25 1.23 0.89 -3.04
CA ILE A 25 1.24 -0.53 -2.66
C ILE A 25 2.59 -1.15 -3.04
N TYR A 26 3.15 -1.94 -2.13
CA TYR A 26 4.42 -2.66 -2.32
C TYR A 26 4.24 -4.12 -1.93
N VAL A 27 4.46 -5.04 -2.88
CA VAL A 27 4.35 -6.49 -2.64
C VAL A 27 5.76 -7.09 -2.66
N LEU A 28 6.18 -7.69 -1.55
CA LEU A 28 7.45 -8.40 -1.49
C LEU A 28 7.32 -9.75 -2.22
N LEU A 29 8.18 -9.97 -3.21
CA LEU A 29 8.27 -11.25 -3.92
C LEU A 29 9.63 -11.87 -3.66
N GLU A 30 9.67 -13.15 -3.30
CA GLU A 30 10.92 -13.91 -3.20
C GLU A 30 11.59 -14.08 -4.58
N ALA A 31 10.78 -14.20 -5.63
CA ALA A 31 11.23 -14.29 -7.01
C ALA A 31 10.22 -13.66 -7.97
N MET A 32 10.70 -13.13 -9.08
CA MET A 32 9.84 -12.60 -10.14
C MET A 32 9.18 -13.75 -10.91
N PRO A 33 7.85 -13.72 -11.15
CA PRO A 33 7.21 -14.72 -11.97
C PRO A 33 7.62 -14.53 -13.43
N LEU A 34 8.24 -15.55 -14.02
CA LEU A 34 8.71 -15.51 -15.40
C LEU A 34 7.95 -16.53 -16.25
N THR A 35 7.68 -16.15 -17.50
CA THR A 35 7.26 -17.07 -18.57
C THR A 35 8.37 -18.07 -18.89
N SER A 36 8.07 -19.14 -19.64
CA SER A 36 9.06 -20.13 -20.09
C SER A 36 10.23 -19.54 -20.89
N ASN A 37 10.04 -18.37 -21.48
CA ASN A 37 11.08 -17.65 -22.23
C ASN A 37 11.82 -16.60 -21.36
N GLY A 38 11.63 -16.61 -20.04
CA GLY A 38 12.33 -15.73 -19.10
C GLY A 38 11.82 -14.29 -19.00
N LYS A 39 10.73 -13.94 -19.72
CA LYS A 39 10.07 -12.62 -19.59
C LYS A 39 9.16 -12.58 -18.38
N LEU A 40 8.98 -11.41 -17.76
CA LEU A 40 8.01 -11.21 -16.68
C LEU A 40 6.60 -11.63 -17.10
N ASP A 41 6.00 -12.57 -16.36
CA ASP A 41 4.59 -12.90 -16.47
C ASP A 41 3.77 -12.00 -15.55
N ARG A 42 3.26 -10.90 -16.13
CA ARG A 42 2.47 -9.90 -15.39
C ARG A 42 1.14 -10.45 -14.86
N LYS A 43 0.61 -11.52 -15.45
CA LYS A 43 -0.66 -12.13 -15.01
C LYS A 43 -0.46 -13.01 -13.77
N ALA A 44 0.76 -13.50 -13.58
CA ALA A 44 1.15 -14.30 -12.43
C ALA A 44 1.64 -13.43 -11.25
N LEU A 45 1.66 -12.11 -11.38
CA LEU A 45 1.89 -11.23 -10.23
C LEU A 45 0.73 -11.39 -9.24
N PRO A 46 1.00 -11.60 -7.95
CA PRO A 46 -0.05 -11.72 -6.95
C PRO A 46 -0.82 -10.40 -6.85
N ALA A 47 -2.10 -10.50 -6.53
CA ALA A 47 -2.86 -9.34 -6.09
C ALA A 47 -2.27 -8.85 -4.75
N PRO A 48 -2.20 -7.53 -4.53
CA PRO A 48 -1.85 -7.01 -3.21
C PRO A 48 -2.81 -7.50 -2.14
N ASP A 49 -2.27 -7.89 -0.98
CA ASP A 49 -3.02 -8.14 0.23
C ASP A 49 -3.02 -6.89 1.13
N GLY A 50 -3.67 -6.97 2.31
CA GLY A 50 -3.76 -5.85 3.25
C GLY A 50 -2.39 -5.37 3.75
N ASP A 51 -1.42 -6.28 3.84
CA ASP A 51 -0.05 -6.00 4.30
C ASP A 51 0.79 -5.28 3.23
N ALA A 52 0.39 -5.35 1.96
CA ALA A 52 1.05 -4.65 0.87
C ALA A 52 0.77 -3.14 0.83
N LEU A 53 -0.27 -2.68 1.54
CA LEU A 53 -0.55 -1.26 1.72
C LEU A 53 0.37 -0.71 2.81
N ILE A 54 1.13 0.35 2.51
CA ILE A 54 1.82 1.11 3.57
C ILE A 54 0.76 1.89 4.34
N SER A 55 0.10 1.22 5.29
CA SER A 55 -0.78 1.84 6.26
C SER A 55 0.04 2.19 7.49
N ARG A 56 -0.13 3.42 8.00
CA ARG A 56 0.15 3.66 9.40
C ARG A 56 -0.82 2.79 10.19
N GLY A 57 -0.34 2.16 11.26
CA GLY A 57 -1.20 1.38 12.14
C GLY A 57 -2.45 2.19 12.52
N TYR A 58 -3.59 1.51 12.65
CA TYR A 58 -4.85 2.17 12.98
C TYR A 58 -4.72 2.96 14.29
N GLU A 59 -5.06 4.24 14.23
CA GLU A 59 -5.27 5.09 15.41
C GLU A 59 -6.73 5.52 15.43
N ALA A 60 -7.36 5.40 16.60
CA ALA A 60 -8.76 5.79 16.75
C ALA A 60 -8.91 7.31 16.59
N PRO A 61 -9.98 7.78 15.92
CA PRO A 61 -10.26 9.21 15.78
C PRO A 61 -10.40 9.85 17.17
N GLN A 62 -9.84 11.05 17.34
CA GLN A 62 -9.83 11.79 18.59
C GLN A 62 -10.69 13.05 18.48
N GLY A 63 -11.81 13.04 19.21
CA GLY A 63 -12.70 14.18 19.34
C GLY A 63 -13.68 14.31 18.18
N GLU A 64 -14.58 15.30 18.32
CA GLU A 64 -15.79 15.40 17.52
C GLU A 64 -15.54 15.51 16.01
N ILE A 65 -14.49 16.23 15.60
CA ILE A 65 -14.21 16.45 14.17
C ILE A 65 -13.73 15.16 13.49
N GLU A 66 -12.78 14.45 14.10
CA GLU A 66 -12.24 13.22 13.52
C GLU A 66 -13.30 12.12 13.49
N GLU A 67 -14.13 12.03 14.53
CA GLU A 67 -15.26 11.11 14.60
C GLU A 67 -16.28 11.39 13.48
N GLN A 68 -16.66 12.65 13.25
CA GLN A 68 -17.57 13.01 12.15
C GLN A 68 -17.01 12.66 10.78
N ILE A 69 -15.71 12.91 10.54
CA ILE A 69 -15.05 12.55 9.28
C ILE A 69 -15.05 11.03 9.09
N ALA A 70 -14.76 10.26 10.14
CA ALA A 70 -14.76 8.80 10.09
C ALA A 70 -16.14 8.25 9.67
N VAL A 71 -17.22 8.77 10.25
CA VAL A 71 -18.60 8.39 9.88
C VAL A 71 -18.89 8.68 8.41
N ILE A 72 -18.52 9.86 7.90
CA ILE A 72 -18.73 10.21 6.49
C ILE A 72 -18.01 9.21 5.56
N TRP A 73 -16.77 8.83 5.90
CA TRP A 73 -16.02 7.85 5.10
C TRP A 73 -16.60 6.45 5.17
N GLN A 74 -17.11 6.02 6.33
CA GLN A 74 -17.80 4.73 6.48
C GLN A 74 -19.03 4.66 5.58
N ASP A 75 -19.87 5.70 5.62
CA ASP A 75 -21.07 5.78 4.81
C ASP A 75 -20.74 5.78 3.31
N LEU A 76 -19.69 6.51 2.90
CA LEU A 76 -19.29 6.63 1.51
C LEU A 76 -18.66 5.34 0.96
N LEU A 77 -17.85 4.66 1.77
CA LEU A 77 -17.09 3.48 1.36
C LEU A 77 -17.81 2.16 1.66
N GLY A 78 -18.89 2.19 2.45
CA GLY A 78 -19.65 1.00 2.86
C GLY A 78 -18.86 0.07 3.77
N VAL A 79 -18.04 0.64 4.66
CA VAL A 79 -17.15 -0.10 5.57
C VAL A 79 -17.52 0.17 7.02
N GLU A 80 -17.42 -0.85 7.87
CA GLU A 80 -17.54 -0.70 9.33
C GLU A 80 -16.18 -0.30 9.93
N GLN A 81 -16.23 0.30 11.12
CA GLN A 81 -15.05 0.79 11.84
C GLN A 81 -14.16 -0.34 12.35
#